data_AF-A0AAW7ASM3-F1
#
_entry.id   AF-A0AAW7ASM3-F1
#
_cell.length_a   1.000
_cell.length_b   1.000
_cell.length_c   1.000
_cell.angle_alpha   90.00
_cell.angle_beta   90.00
_cell.angle_gamma   90.00
#
_symmetry.space_group_name_H-M   'P 1'
#
loop_
_entity.id
_entity.type
_entity.pdbx_description
1 polymer ?
#
loop_
_entity_poly.entity_id
_entity_poly.type
_entity_poly.pdbx_seq_one_letter_code
_entity_poly.pdbx_strand_id
1 'polypeptide(L)'
;METLAIIFSLLLFLCLILALVSIFTPKVAPFKEKARGKGFLFWLGAGIVCSFVVAATAPELPQEQEGESATATEATSQNLVTDDGMEARIAAAGRAIAIDPDEKEDEADTAKQRAEYEQNTEWLRGEVSSLLAELDGFRNTQIFRECIYGCGADNPANEWNLRRKALQEQMTPQFNAAIELKAAPGELWQLGMAYGRGNDADIKWFRNSIEEALTQ
;
A
#
# COMPACT_ATOMS: atom_id res chain seq x y z
N MET A 1 -19.39 33.03 26.36
CA MET A 1 -19.91 32.43 25.11
C MET A 1 -19.00 31.32 24.58
N GLU A 2 -17.69 31.44 24.75
CA GLU A 2 -16.70 30.45 24.31
C GLU A 2 -16.86 29.07 24.98
N THR A 3 -17.19 29.02 26.27
CA THR A 3 -17.46 27.75 26.98
C THR A 3 -18.68 27.00 26.44
N LEU A 4 -19.73 27.71 26.03
CA LEU A 4 -20.91 27.10 25.42
C LEU A 4 -20.60 26.56 24.01
N ALA A 5 -19.75 27.26 23.25
CA ALA A 5 -19.30 26.81 21.93
C ALA A 5 -18.44 25.53 22.02
N ILE A 6 -17.56 25.44 23.03
CA ILE A 6 -16.75 24.24 23.27
C ILE A 6 -17.62 23.05 23.69
N ILE A 7 -18.58 23.25 24.60
CA ILE A 7 -19.52 22.20 25.01
C ILE A 7 -20.34 21.71 23.81
N PHE A 8 -20.83 22.62 22.97
CA PHE A 8 -21.59 22.25 21.76
C PHE A 8 -20.74 21.47 20.76
N SER A 9 -19.48 21.87 20.56
CA SER A 9 -18.53 21.16 19.70
C SER A 9 -18.25 19.73 20.19
N LEU A 10 -18.03 19.56 21.50
CA LEU A 10 -17.83 18.24 22.10
C LEU A 10 -19.07 17.35 21.99
N LEU A 11 -20.26 17.93 22.14
CA LEU A 11 -21.52 17.20 22.05
C LEU A 11 -21.82 16.76 20.61
N LEU A 12 -21.50 17.61 19.61
CA LEU A 12 -21.55 17.24 18.19
C LEU A 12 -20.54 16.13 17.85
N PHE A 13 -19.32 16.22 18.39
CA PHE A 13 -18.29 15.22 18.17
C PHE A 13 -18.69 13.86 18.78
N LEU A 14 -19.27 13.86 19.97
CA LEU A 14 -19.80 12.66 20.62
C LEU A 14 -20.94 12.02 19.82
N CYS A 15 -21.87 12.83 19.29
CA CYS A 15 -22.94 12.36 18.41
C CYS A 15 -22.38 11.73 17.12
N LEU A 16 -21.32 12.31 16.54
CA LEU A 16 -20.67 11.79 15.35
C LEU A 16 -19.97 10.45 15.62
N ILE A 17 -19.29 10.32 16.77
CA ILE A 17 -18.69 9.06 17.21
C ILE A 17 -19.77 7.98 17.40
N LEU A 18 -20.88 8.29 18.07
CA LEU A 18 -21.96 7.32 18.27
C LEU A 18 -22.61 6.90 16.94
N ALA A 19 -22.73 7.80 15.97
CA ALA A 19 -23.19 7.47 14.63
C ALA A 19 -22.21 6.54 13.89
N LEU A 20 -20.90 6.78 13.99
CA LEU A 20 -19.87 5.94 13.39
C LEU A 20 -19.80 4.55 14.03
N VAL A 21 -19.94 4.45 15.36
CA VAL A 21 -19.98 3.17 16.08
C VAL A 21 -21.22 2.35 15.67
N SER A 22 -22.36 3.01 15.47
CA SER A 22 -23.60 2.38 14.97
C SER A 22 -23.47 1.87 13.52
N ILE A 23 -22.63 2.52 12.70
CA ILE A 23 -22.30 2.06 11.33
C ILE A 23 -21.37 0.84 11.35
N PHE A 24 -20.43 0.78 12.31
CA PHE A 24 -19.40 -0.28 12.37
C PHE A 24 -19.76 -1.49 13.25
N THR A 25 -20.91 -1.51 13.92
CA THR A 25 -21.38 -2.68 14.70
C THR A 25 -22.57 -3.40 14.06
N PRO A 26 -22.42 -4.17 12.96
CA PRO A 26 -23.50 -5.01 12.46
C PRO A 26 -23.43 -6.39 13.14
N LYS A 27 -23.81 -6.51 14.41
CA LYS A 27 -24.26 -7.79 15.00
C LYS A 27 -24.70 -7.62 16.46
N VAL A 28 -26.01 -7.44 16.65
CA VAL A 28 -26.86 -8.27 17.55
C VAL A 28 -28.32 -7.79 17.46
N ALA A 29 -29.10 -8.40 16.56
CA ALA A 29 -30.54 -8.63 16.76
C ALA A 29 -31.11 -9.48 15.60
N PRO A 30 -31.77 -10.62 15.87
CA PRO A 30 -32.54 -11.35 14.88
C PRO A 30 -33.94 -10.71 14.81
N PHE A 31 -34.16 -9.76 13.89
CA PHE A 31 -35.49 -9.19 13.71
C PHE A 31 -35.87 -9.06 12.23
N LYS A 32 -36.77 -9.98 11.87
CA LYS A 32 -37.78 -9.96 10.80
C LYS A 32 -37.91 -8.65 10.00
N GLU A 33 -37.69 -8.81 8.70
CA GLU A 33 -38.43 -8.25 7.56
C GLU A 33 -39.43 -7.11 7.83
N LYS A 34 -39.28 -6.01 7.07
CA LYS A 34 -40.15 -4.82 6.92
C LYS A 34 -39.89 -3.61 7.83
N ALA A 35 -38.74 -2.94 7.66
CA ALA A 35 -38.61 -1.54 8.06
C ALA A 35 -37.48 -0.78 7.33
N ARG A 36 -37.23 -1.08 6.05
CA ARG A 36 -36.17 -0.41 5.29
C ARG A 36 -36.77 0.75 4.49
N GLY A 37 -36.92 1.91 5.13
CA GLY A 37 -37.41 3.10 4.40
C GLY A 37 -37.67 4.39 5.18
N LYS A 38 -37.60 4.41 6.51
CA LYS A 38 -37.95 5.62 7.29
C LYS A 38 -36.80 6.35 7.98
N GLY A 39 -35.59 5.78 8.00
CA GLY A 39 -34.42 6.42 8.65
C GLY A 39 -33.71 7.49 7.81
N PHE A 40 -33.84 7.45 6.47
CA PHE A 40 -33.07 8.32 5.57
C PHE A 40 -33.69 9.71 5.39
N LEU A 41 -35.03 9.81 5.43
CA LEU A 41 -35.77 11.09 5.30
C LEU A 41 -35.63 12.01 6.52
N PHE A 42 -35.32 11.45 7.70
CA PHE A 42 -35.10 12.24 8.91
C PHE A 42 -33.71 12.91 8.91
N TRP A 43 -32.73 12.34 8.19
CA TRP A 43 -31.35 12.83 8.15
C TRP A 43 -31.14 14.01 7.17
N LEU A 44 -31.93 14.08 6.09
CA LEU A 44 -31.89 15.22 5.16
C LEU A 44 -32.48 16.51 5.76
N GLY A 45 -33.42 16.40 6.72
CA GLY A 45 -34.01 17.57 7.38
C GLY A 45 -33.05 18.31 8.31
N ALA A 46 -32.11 17.59 8.94
CA ALA A 46 -31.14 18.19 9.86
C ALA A 46 -30.04 18.98 9.15
N GLY A 47 -29.66 18.58 7.92
CA GLY A 47 -28.67 19.29 7.11
C GLY A 47 -29.14 20.65 6.61
N ILE A 48 -30.43 20.76 6.23
CA ILE A 48 -31.01 21.99 5.67
C ILE A 48 -31.09 23.12 6.70
N VAL A 49 -31.31 22.79 7.99
CA VAL A 49 -31.35 23.80 9.06
C VAL A 49 -29.96 24.39 9.35
N CYS A 50 -28.89 23.62 9.19
CA CYS A 50 -27.52 24.12 9.36
C CYS A 50 -27.06 25.06 8.24
N SER A 51 -27.55 24.89 7.00
CA SER A 51 -27.17 25.79 5.89
C SER A 51 -27.74 27.21 6.04
N PHE A 52 -28.90 27.37 6.70
CA PHE A 52 -29.50 28.70 6.88
C PHE A 52 -28.82 29.55 7.97
N VAL A 53 -28.09 28.94 8.92
CA VAL A 53 -27.43 29.69 10.01
C VAL A 53 -26.11 30.33 9.56
N VAL A 54 -25.43 29.77 8.54
CA VAL A 54 -24.16 30.32 8.03
C VAL A 54 -24.38 31.56 7.14
N ALA A 55 -25.56 31.72 6.53
CA ALA A 55 -25.87 32.85 5.66
C ALA A 55 -26.13 34.18 6.41
N ALA A 56 -26.32 34.16 7.74
CA ALA A 56 -26.67 35.35 8.51
C ALA A 56 -25.49 36.08 9.17
N THR A 57 -24.24 35.60 9.02
CA THR A 57 -23.08 36.19 9.72
C THR A 57 -21.81 36.32 8.87
N ALA A 58 -21.94 36.37 7.54
CA ALA A 58 -20.78 36.59 6.66
C ALA A 58 -20.64 38.09 6.32
N PRO A 59 -19.53 38.76 6.69
CA PRO A 59 -19.21 40.08 6.18
C PRO A 59 -18.72 40.00 4.72
N GLU A 60 -19.11 41.00 3.93
CA GLU A 60 -18.79 41.18 2.50
C GLU A 60 -17.28 41.21 2.22
N LEU A 61 -16.85 40.49 1.18
CA LEU A 61 -15.59 40.72 0.48
C LEU A 61 -15.87 41.24 -0.94
N PRO A 62 -15.19 42.29 -1.42
CA PRO A 62 -15.35 42.79 -2.78
C PRO A 62 -14.67 41.90 -3.83
N GLN A 63 -15.20 42.00 -5.05
CA GLN A 63 -14.81 41.32 -6.28
C GLN A 63 -13.55 41.93 -6.95
N GLU A 64 -13.00 41.11 -7.87
CA GLU A 64 -12.32 41.49 -9.13
C GLU A 64 -10.88 42.03 -9.10
N GLN A 65 -9.94 41.37 -9.81
CA GLN A 65 -9.45 41.76 -11.15
C GLN A 65 -8.22 40.94 -11.60
N GLU A 66 -8.22 40.59 -12.89
CA GLU A 66 -7.05 40.14 -13.68
C GLU A 66 -5.99 41.24 -13.79
N GLY A 67 -4.71 40.87 -13.89
CA GLY A 67 -3.64 41.84 -14.11
C GLY A 67 -2.24 41.23 -14.20
N GLU A 68 -1.81 41.02 -15.44
CA GLU A 68 -0.45 40.77 -15.90
C GLU A 68 0.55 41.85 -15.44
N SER A 69 1.76 41.45 -15.03
CA SER A 69 3.04 41.96 -15.55
C SER A 69 4.20 41.77 -14.54
N ALA A 70 5.32 41.38 -15.12
CA ALA A 70 6.58 41.05 -14.48
C ALA A 70 7.20 42.23 -13.73
N THR A 71 7.80 41.94 -12.57
CA THR A 71 8.97 42.68 -12.11
C THR A 71 10.05 41.68 -11.71
N ALA A 72 11.14 41.73 -12.45
CA ALA A 72 12.40 41.10 -12.08
C ALA A 72 12.85 41.58 -10.71
N THR A 73 13.37 40.67 -9.89
CA THR A 73 14.68 40.74 -9.21
C THR A 73 14.75 39.54 -8.28
N GLU A 74 15.51 38.51 -8.63
CA GLU A 74 16.11 37.67 -7.61
C GLU A 74 17.56 37.43 -7.96
N ALA A 75 18.40 38.00 -7.11
CA ALA A 75 19.84 37.96 -7.19
C ALA A 75 20.32 36.57 -6.76
N THR A 76 21.16 36.00 -7.62
CA THR A 76 22.40 35.30 -7.30
C THR A 76 22.59 34.88 -5.83
N SER A 77 22.51 33.57 -5.59
CA SER A 77 23.40 32.92 -4.62
C SER A 77 23.81 31.56 -5.17
N GLN A 78 24.81 31.60 -6.05
CA GLN A 78 25.67 30.45 -6.33
C GLN A 78 26.48 30.20 -5.07
N ASN A 79 26.12 29.18 -4.29
CA ASN A 79 27.01 28.64 -3.29
C ASN A 79 27.88 27.58 -3.96
N LEU A 80 29.18 27.89 -4.01
CA LEU A 80 30.23 27.13 -4.64
C LEU A 80 30.22 25.68 -4.14
N VAL A 81 30.03 24.74 -5.06
CA VAL A 81 30.64 23.42 -4.97
C VAL A 81 32.13 23.65 -5.17
N THR A 82 32.89 23.76 -4.08
CA THR A 82 34.34 23.69 -4.16
C THR A 82 34.75 22.23 -4.34
N ASP A 83 35.54 22.00 -5.38
CA ASP A 83 36.14 20.73 -5.79
C ASP A 83 36.89 20.01 -4.63
N ASP A 84 37.44 20.80 -3.70
CA ASP A 84 38.17 20.32 -2.51
C ASP A 84 37.31 19.50 -1.53
N GLY A 85 35.99 19.74 -1.50
CA GLY A 85 35.07 19.02 -0.62
C GLY A 85 34.69 17.63 -1.13
N MET A 86 34.76 17.41 -2.44
CA MET A 86 34.47 16.13 -3.07
C MET A 86 35.65 15.18 -2.93
N GLU A 87 36.87 15.66 -3.18
CA GLU A 87 38.14 14.94 -2.96
C GLU A 87 38.28 14.46 -1.51
N ALA A 88 37.97 15.30 -0.51
CA ALA A 88 38.03 14.91 0.90
C ALA A 88 37.01 13.81 1.25
N ARG A 89 35.83 13.80 0.63
CA ARG A 89 34.80 12.78 0.83
C ARG A 89 35.15 11.47 0.11
N ILE A 90 35.78 11.53 -1.06
CA ILE A 90 36.30 10.36 -1.78
C ILE A 90 37.49 9.76 -1.02
N ALA A 91 38.38 10.57 -0.46
CA ALA A 91 39.50 10.12 0.36
C ALA A 91 39.08 9.59 1.75
N ALA A 92 37.95 10.07 2.29
CA ALA A 92 37.34 9.51 3.50
C ALA A 92 36.60 8.19 3.19
N ALA A 93 35.89 8.11 2.06
CA ALA A 93 35.22 6.89 1.60
C ALA A 93 36.23 5.79 1.22
N GLY A 94 37.33 6.15 0.56
CA GLY A 94 38.40 5.22 0.17
C GLY A 94 39.16 4.60 1.37
N ARG A 95 39.15 5.26 2.53
CA ARG A 95 39.71 4.70 3.78
C ARG A 95 38.77 3.74 4.51
N ALA A 96 37.46 3.83 4.26
CA ALA A 96 36.48 2.90 4.84
C ALA A 96 36.34 1.60 4.04
N ILE A 97 36.78 1.58 2.78
CA ILE A 97 36.80 0.41 1.88
C ILE A 97 38.23 -0.14 1.79
N ALA A 98 38.95 -0.18 2.91
CA ALA A 98 40.16 -0.99 2.99
C ALA A 98 39.72 -2.45 3.20
N ILE A 99 39.40 -3.14 2.11
CA ILE A 99 39.25 -4.60 2.12
C ILE A 99 40.65 -5.14 2.38
N ASP A 100 40.83 -5.84 3.51
CA ASP A 100 42.10 -6.52 3.82
C ASP A 100 42.31 -7.60 2.74
N PRO A 101 43.31 -7.46 1.86
CA PRO A 101 43.52 -8.40 0.77
C PRO A 101 44.00 -9.79 1.25
N ASP A 102 44.24 -9.98 2.55
CA ASP A 102 44.69 -11.24 3.15
C ASP A 102 43.65 -11.90 4.08
N GLU A 103 42.44 -11.33 4.20
CA GLU A 103 41.33 -11.99 4.89
C GLU A 103 40.81 -13.14 4.02
N LYS A 104 41.39 -14.32 4.21
CA LYS A 104 40.90 -15.56 3.58
C LYS A 104 39.56 -15.91 4.20
N GLU A 105 38.49 -15.68 3.45
CA GLU A 105 37.18 -16.26 3.74
C GLU A 105 37.35 -17.78 3.93
N ASP A 106 36.85 -18.30 5.05
CA ASP A 106 36.91 -19.72 5.36
C ASP A 106 36.11 -20.48 4.28
N GLU A 107 36.79 -21.31 3.49
CA GLU A 107 36.19 -22.11 2.42
C GLU A 107 34.99 -22.94 2.93
N ALA A 108 35.01 -23.34 4.20
CA ALA A 108 33.90 -24.06 4.83
C ALA A 108 32.67 -23.16 5.07
N ASP A 109 32.87 -21.89 5.41
CA ASP A 109 31.77 -20.93 5.58
C ASP A 109 31.15 -20.56 4.23
N THR A 110 31.97 -20.35 3.19
CA THR A 110 31.48 -20.13 1.82
C THR A 110 30.67 -21.32 1.31
N ALA A 111 31.10 -22.56 1.59
CA ALA A 111 30.37 -23.76 1.21
C ALA A 111 29.02 -23.87 1.93
N LYS A 112 28.98 -23.53 3.22
CA LYS A 112 27.74 -23.50 4.01
C LYS A 112 26.77 -22.44 3.51
N GLN A 113 27.24 -21.21 3.24
CA GLN A 113 26.42 -20.14 2.70
C GLN A 113 25.85 -20.49 1.32
N ARG A 114 26.62 -21.18 0.48
CA ARG A 114 26.13 -21.67 -0.82
C ARG A 114 25.05 -22.73 -0.66
N ALA A 115 25.25 -23.71 0.23
CA ALA A 115 24.25 -24.75 0.49
C ALA A 115 22.95 -24.16 1.04
N GLU A 116 23.04 -23.16 1.92
CA GLU A 116 21.89 -22.42 2.44
C GLU A 116 21.17 -21.65 1.33
N TYR A 117 21.92 -20.95 0.46
CA TYR A 117 21.35 -20.25 -0.71
C TYR A 117 20.55 -21.20 -1.62
N GLU A 118 21.14 -22.36 -1.96
CA GLU A 118 20.51 -23.36 -2.81
C GLU A 118 19.23 -23.91 -2.17
N GLN A 119 19.29 -24.23 -0.87
CA GLN A 119 18.13 -24.71 -0.12
C GLN A 119 17.01 -23.68 -0.05
N ASN A 120 17.32 -22.43 0.30
CA ASN A 120 16.34 -21.35 0.39
C ASN A 120 15.73 -21.03 -0.97
N THR A 121 16.53 -21.07 -2.03
CA THR A 121 16.06 -20.85 -3.40
C THR A 121 15.11 -21.97 -3.84
N GLU A 122 15.45 -23.24 -3.58
CA GLU A 122 14.57 -24.37 -3.90
C GLU A 122 13.24 -24.31 -3.13
N TRP A 123 13.31 -24.03 -1.83
CA TRP A 123 12.12 -23.88 -1.00
C TRP A 123 11.22 -22.74 -1.52
N LEU A 124 11.80 -21.58 -1.82
CA LEU A 124 11.05 -20.44 -2.33
C LEU A 124 10.43 -20.74 -3.70
N ARG A 125 11.13 -21.49 -4.55
CA ARG A 125 10.61 -21.92 -5.86
C ARG A 125 9.36 -22.78 -5.69
N GLY A 126 9.40 -23.71 -4.73
CA GLY A 126 8.25 -24.52 -4.35
C GLY A 126 7.06 -23.69 -3.87
N GLU A 127 7.29 -22.73 -2.97
CA GLU A 127 6.22 -21.87 -2.44
C GLU A 127 5.59 -20.96 -3.51
N VAL A 128 6.42 -20.34 -4.36
CA VAL A 128 5.94 -19.50 -5.48
C VAL A 128 5.16 -20.34 -6.49
N SER A 129 5.67 -21.53 -6.84
CA SER A 129 4.99 -22.46 -7.76
C SER A 129 3.64 -22.90 -7.19
N SER A 130 3.58 -23.24 -5.89
CA SER A 130 2.34 -23.59 -5.20
C SER A 130 1.32 -22.45 -5.24
N LEU A 131 1.75 -21.21 -4.94
CA LEU A 131 0.86 -20.05 -5.00
C LEU A 131 0.38 -19.77 -6.42
N LEU A 132 1.23 -19.92 -7.44
CA LEU A 132 0.82 -19.75 -8.83
C LEU A 132 -0.25 -20.78 -9.22
N ALA A 133 -0.06 -22.05 -8.85
CA ALA A 133 -1.02 -23.12 -9.11
C ALA A 133 -2.36 -22.91 -8.40
N GLU A 134 -2.34 -22.42 -7.15
CA GLU A 134 -3.56 -22.07 -6.41
C GLU A 134 -4.32 -20.92 -7.07
N LEU A 135 -3.62 -19.84 -7.44
CA LEU A 135 -4.21 -18.71 -8.17
C LEU A 135 -4.88 -19.21 -9.45
N ASP A 136 -4.23 -20.12 -10.16
CA ASP A 136 -4.75 -20.74 -11.37
C ASP A 136 -6.02 -21.55 -11.14
N GLY A 137 -6.13 -22.20 -9.99
CA GLY A 137 -7.29 -22.98 -9.59
C GLY A 137 -8.55 -22.14 -9.39
N PHE A 138 -8.43 -20.90 -8.90
CA PHE A 138 -9.60 -20.07 -8.57
C PHE A 138 -9.78 -18.81 -9.43
N ARG A 139 -8.80 -18.38 -10.23
CA ARG A 139 -8.85 -17.11 -11.01
C ARG A 139 -10.07 -16.98 -11.94
N ASN A 140 -10.65 -18.10 -12.37
CA ASN A 140 -11.79 -18.12 -13.28
C ASN A 140 -13.14 -18.19 -12.56
N THR A 141 -13.16 -18.20 -11.24
CA THR A 141 -14.40 -18.22 -10.45
C THR A 141 -15.10 -16.87 -10.52
N GLN A 142 -16.44 -16.89 -10.41
CA GLN A 142 -17.22 -15.64 -10.38
C GLN A 142 -16.87 -14.79 -9.16
N ILE A 143 -16.72 -15.44 -7.99
CA ILE A 143 -16.39 -14.76 -6.73
C ILE A 143 -15.05 -14.00 -6.81
N PHE A 144 -14.04 -14.55 -7.51
CA PHE A 144 -12.78 -13.86 -7.70
C PHE A 144 -12.90 -12.61 -8.60
N ARG A 145 -13.66 -12.71 -9.69
CA ARG A 145 -13.87 -11.58 -10.63
C ARG A 145 -14.66 -10.45 -10.01
N GLU A 146 -15.66 -10.77 -9.20
CA GLU A 146 -16.47 -9.76 -8.49
C GLU A 146 -15.69 -9.14 -7.33
N CYS A 147 -14.81 -9.93 -6.70
CA CYS A 147 -14.17 -9.59 -5.45
C CYS A 147 -12.71 -10.06 -5.41
N ILE A 148 -11.84 -9.30 -6.08
CA ILE A 148 -10.41 -9.59 -6.16
C ILE A 148 -9.81 -9.53 -4.75
N TYR A 149 -9.26 -10.66 -4.30
CA TYR A 149 -8.69 -10.84 -2.95
C TYR A 149 -9.62 -10.60 -1.76
N GLY A 150 -10.94 -10.59 -1.98
CA GLY A 150 -11.87 -10.66 -0.85
C GLY A 150 -13.30 -10.17 -1.12
N CYS A 151 -14.25 -11.04 -0.77
CA CYS A 151 -15.59 -10.72 -0.28
C CYS A 151 -16.02 -11.89 0.62
N GLY A 152 -16.33 -11.64 1.89
CA GLY A 152 -16.69 -12.69 2.84
C GLY A 152 -15.58 -13.71 3.13
N ALA A 153 -15.89 -14.71 3.96
CA ALA A 153 -14.95 -15.74 4.38
C ALA A 153 -14.74 -16.85 3.33
N ASP A 154 -15.71 -17.06 2.43
CA ASP A 154 -15.72 -18.17 1.48
C ASP A 154 -14.93 -17.90 0.18
N ASN A 155 -14.22 -16.77 0.08
CA ASN A 155 -13.43 -16.43 -1.11
C ASN A 155 -12.02 -17.05 -1.02
N PRO A 156 -11.67 -18.02 -1.90
CA PRO A 156 -10.36 -18.68 -1.87
C PRO A 156 -9.19 -17.71 -2.09
N ALA A 157 -9.44 -16.57 -2.74
CA ALA A 157 -8.42 -15.54 -2.97
C ALA A 157 -7.98 -14.83 -1.68
N ASN A 158 -8.80 -14.88 -0.62
CA ASN A 158 -8.46 -14.27 0.67
C ASN A 158 -7.35 -15.09 1.37
N GLU A 159 -7.55 -16.40 1.54
CA GLU A 159 -6.55 -17.30 2.13
C GLU A 159 -5.26 -17.32 1.32
N TRP A 160 -5.39 -17.39 -0.01
CA TRP A 160 -4.26 -17.29 -0.92
C TRP A 160 -3.45 -16.00 -0.72
N ASN A 161 -4.13 -14.85 -0.62
CA ASN A 161 -3.45 -13.57 -0.44
C ASN A 161 -2.79 -13.47 0.94
N LEU A 162 -3.36 -14.07 1.98
CA LEU A 162 -2.72 -14.15 3.29
C LEU A 162 -1.41 -14.95 3.21
N ARG A 163 -1.42 -16.12 2.57
CA ARG A 163 -0.21 -16.93 2.37
C ARG A 163 0.85 -16.18 1.55
N ARG A 164 0.44 -15.56 0.44
CA ARG A 164 1.32 -14.74 -0.40
C ARG A 164 1.95 -13.57 0.37
N LYS A 165 1.18 -12.86 1.20
CA LYS A 165 1.69 -11.78 2.05
C LYS A 165 2.72 -12.29 3.05
N ALA A 166 2.41 -13.39 3.75
CA ALA A 166 3.34 -14.00 4.69
C ALA A 166 4.65 -14.45 4.03
N LEU A 167 4.59 -14.91 2.77
CA LEU A 167 5.78 -15.23 1.98
C LEU A 167 6.57 -13.95 1.62
N GLN A 168 5.88 -12.91 1.13
CA GLN A 168 6.50 -11.61 0.79
C GLN A 168 7.22 -10.98 1.98
N GLU A 169 6.64 -11.06 3.18
CA GLU A 169 7.22 -10.50 4.41
C GLU A 169 8.55 -11.17 4.80
N GLN A 170 8.78 -12.42 4.37
CA GLN A 170 10.05 -13.12 4.56
C GLN A 170 11.13 -12.69 3.56
N MET A 171 10.76 -12.09 2.41
CA MET A 171 11.66 -11.70 1.32
C MET A 171 12.42 -10.41 1.64
N THR A 172 13.14 -10.42 2.75
CA THR A 172 14.00 -9.33 3.21
C THR A 172 15.31 -9.27 2.41
N PRO A 173 16.06 -8.15 2.42
CA PRO A 173 17.36 -8.06 1.75
C PRO A 173 18.33 -9.18 2.15
N GLN A 174 18.32 -9.56 3.42
CA GLN A 174 19.16 -10.61 4.00
C GLN A 174 18.69 -12.04 3.72
N PHE A 175 17.48 -12.26 3.22
CA PHE A 175 17.05 -13.60 2.82
C PHE A 175 17.89 -14.08 1.65
N ASN A 176 18.71 -15.11 1.89
CA ASN A 176 19.72 -15.58 0.96
C ASN A 176 19.11 -16.54 -0.08
N ALA A 177 18.57 -15.99 -1.16
CA ALA A 177 17.96 -16.72 -2.28
C ALA A 177 18.03 -15.89 -3.58
N ALA A 178 17.70 -16.49 -4.72
CA ALA A 178 17.64 -15.80 -6.02
C ALA A 178 16.76 -14.54 -5.97
N ILE A 179 17.25 -13.43 -6.54
CA ILE A 179 16.66 -12.09 -6.40
C ILE A 179 15.31 -12.01 -7.13
N GLU A 180 15.26 -12.59 -8.31
CA GLU A 180 14.09 -12.71 -9.18
C GLU A 180 12.98 -13.47 -8.45
N LEU A 181 13.35 -14.55 -7.79
CA LEU A 181 12.43 -15.38 -7.01
C LEU A 181 11.92 -14.65 -5.75
N LYS A 182 12.75 -13.81 -5.12
CA LYS A 182 12.34 -12.94 -4.01
C LYS A 182 11.32 -11.87 -4.43
N ALA A 183 11.32 -11.46 -5.70
CA ALA A 183 10.35 -10.51 -6.24
C ALA A 183 9.01 -11.18 -6.62
N ALA A 184 9.02 -12.48 -6.90
CA ALA A 184 7.87 -13.23 -7.42
C ALA A 184 6.59 -13.15 -6.54
N PRO A 185 6.61 -13.11 -5.20
CA PRO A 185 5.37 -12.97 -4.42
C PRO A 185 4.68 -11.60 -4.63
N GLY A 186 5.41 -10.58 -5.06
CA GLY A 186 4.88 -9.28 -5.47
C GLY A 186 4.30 -9.34 -6.88
N GLU A 187 4.97 -10.04 -7.79
CA GLU A 187 4.46 -10.26 -9.15
C GLU A 187 3.19 -11.12 -9.17
N LEU A 188 3.10 -12.13 -8.30
CA LEU A 188 1.89 -12.94 -8.11
C LEU A 188 0.69 -12.07 -7.72
N TRP A 189 0.89 -11.08 -6.85
CA TRP A 189 -0.15 -10.12 -6.50
C TRP A 189 -0.63 -9.33 -7.73
N GLN A 190 0.31 -8.87 -8.55
CA GLN A 190 -0.02 -8.10 -9.75
C GLN A 190 -0.70 -8.97 -10.81
N LEU A 191 -0.28 -10.23 -10.95
CA LEU A 191 -0.91 -11.21 -11.82
C LEU A 191 -2.39 -11.43 -11.44
N GLY A 192 -2.70 -11.65 -10.16
CA GLY A 192 -4.09 -11.79 -9.74
C GLY A 192 -4.91 -10.50 -9.92
N MET A 193 -4.31 -9.32 -9.74
CA MET A 193 -4.99 -8.05 -10.09
C MET A 193 -5.29 -7.96 -11.58
N ALA A 194 -4.34 -8.38 -12.43
CA ALA A 194 -4.50 -8.39 -13.87
C ALA A 194 -5.60 -9.37 -14.31
N TYR A 195 -5.66 -10.56 -13.71
CA TYR A 195 -6.76 -11.52 -13.92
C TYR A 195 -8.11 -10.92 -13.55
N GLY A 196 -8.22 -10.28 -12.40
CA GLY A 196 -9.48 -9.67 -11.96
C GLY A 196 -9.93 -8.49 -12.82
N ARG A 197 -8.99 -7.75 -13.43
CA ARG A 197 -9.28 -6.65 -14.36
C ARG A 197 -9.49 -7.10 -15.81
N GLY A 198 -9.18 -8.34 -16.15
CA GLY A 198 -9.20 -8.83 -17.52
C GLY A 198 -8.17 -8.14 -18.43
N ASN A 199 -6.99 -7.78 -17.90
CA ASN A 199 -5.92 -7.18 -18.70
C ASN A 199 -4.98 -8.26 -19.23
N ASP A 200 -5.25 -8.75 -20.45
CA ASP A 200 -4.49 -9.85 -21.08
C ASP A 200 -3.00 -9.54 -21.27
N ALA A 201 -2.64 -8.28 -21.53
CA ALA A 201 -1.25 -7.89 -21.71
C ALA A 201 -0.46 -8.00 -20.39
N ASP A 202 -1.03 -7.46 -19.31
CA ASP A 202 -0.44 -7.56 -17.97
C ASP A 202 -0.40 -9.02 -17.49
N ILE A 203 -1.47 -9.78 -17.72
CA ILE A 203 -1.53 -11.21 -17.36
C ILE A 203 -0.35 -11.95 -17.99
N LYS A 204 -0.12 -11.76 -19.29
CA LYS A 204 0.97 -12.42 -20.00
C LYS A 204 2.33 -11.97 -19.48
N TRP A 205 2.49 -10.68 -19.22
CA TRP A 205 3.75 -10.12 -18.73
C TRP A 205 4.11 -10.67 -17.34
N PHE A 206 3.21 -10.55 -16.36
CA PHE A 206 3.46 -11.02 -15.00
C PHE A 206 3.64 -12.54 -14.94
N ARG A 207 2.84 -13.29 -15.70
CA ARG A 207 2.98 -14.75 -15.77
C ARG A 207 4.35 -15.15 -16.29
N ASN A 208 4.81 -14.54 -17.38
CA ASN A 208 6.12 -14.84 -17.94
C ASN A 208 7.25 -14.51 -16.96
N SER A 209 7.18 -13.37 -16.26
CA SER A 209 8.18 -12.98 -15.25
C SER A 209 8.29 -14.01 -14.13
N ILE A 210 7.16 -14.47 -13.60
CA ILE A 210 7.11 -15.49 -12.55
C ILE A 210 7.62 -16.84 -13.07
N GLU A 211 7.19 -17.27 -14.25
CA GLU A 211 7.62 -18.54 -14.84
C GLU A 211 9.13 -18.52 -15.16
N GLU A 212 9.68 -17.39 -15.60
CA GLU A 212 11.11 -17.20 -15.81
C GLU A 212 11.87 -17.30 -14.48
N ALA A 213 11.42 -16.61 -13.43
CA ALA A 213 12.02 -16.70 -12.10
C ALA A 213 12.02 -18.15 -11.56
N LEU A 214 10.96 -18.93 -11.82
CA LEU A 214 10.87 -20.34 -11.42
C LEU A 214 11.86 -21.26 -12.17
N THR A 215 12.45 -20.83 -13.28
CA THR A 215 13.39 -21.65 -14.07
C THR A 215 14.86 -21.38 -13.76
N GLN A 216 15.16 -20.33 -12.99
CA GLN A 216 16.49 -20.04 -12.46
C GLN A 216 16.78 -20.93 -11.26
#